data_AF-A0A2T0TN31-F1
#
_entry.id   AF-A0A2T0TN31-F1
#
_cell.length_a   1.000
_cell.length_b   1.000
_cell.length_c   1.000
_cell.angle_alpha   90.00
_cell.angle_beta   90.00
_cell.angle_gamma   90.00
#
_symmetry.space_group_name_H-M   'P 1'
#
loop_
_entity.id
_entity.type
_entity.pdbx_description
1 polymer ?
#
loop_
_entity_poly.entity_id
_entity_poly.type
_entity_poly.pdbx_seq_one_letter_code
_entity_poly.pdbx_strand_id
1 'polypeptide(L)'
;MLTDAARGIDTVEGEGIMETSHFIINYVHARKRPLLAFEFNVQGGRIGDLLNYIIKVGNDHDLIRDGRYIPIGRGSVESILERIRRCSEIEIKVHKDDIHRVKQLDEDTFAALDKLATSFQSEYVAVDLKYDYRQRDDTREGNNIVERIVNGLLGRPDLASAFKKLTVTAEDSERGNLLDTFDLLVDKQKSKLKVQLVEGHAVVVSDDIFHQIEKEIIKKRLLD
;
A
#
# COMPACT_ATOMS: atom_id res chain seq x y z
N MET A 1 34.62 -2.71 0.35
CA MET A 1 34.43 -3.92 -0.46
C MET A 1 33.22 -3.67 -1.33
N LEU A 2 33.38 -3.63 -2.66
CA LEU A 2 32.28 -3.50 -3.61
C LEU A 2 31.65 -4.88 -3.81
N THR A 3 30.51 -5.14 -3.15
CA THR A 3 29.71 -6.36 -3.35
C THR A 3 28.59 -6.15 -4.38
N ASP A 4 28.48 -4.96 -4.97
CA ASP A 4 27.38 -4.56 -5.85
C ASP A 4 27.72 -4.69 -7.34
N ALA A 5 28.40 -5.77 -7.71
CA ALA A 5 28.59 -6.11 -9.12
C ALA A 5 27.36 -6.90 -9.58
N ALA A 6 26.50 -6.26 -10.37
CA ALA A 6 25.38 -6.92 -11.04
C ALA A 6 25.91 -8.11 -11.85
N ARG A 7 25.66 -9.33 -11.36
CA ARG A 7 25.91 -10.55 -12.12
C ARG A 7 24.67 -10.83 -12.94
N GLY A 8 24.83 -10.95 -14.26
CA GLY A 8 23.82 -11.58 -15.11
C GLY A 8 23.56 -12.98 -14.55
N ILE A 9 22.35 -13.20 -14.05
CA ILE A 9 21.89 -14.52 -13.63
C ILE A 9 21.31 -15.15 -14.89
N ASP A 10 21.94 -16.22 -15.38
CA ASP A 10 21.31 -17.11 -16.35
C ASP A 10 20.11 -17.76 -15.65
N THR A 11 18.92 -17.16 -15.78
CA THR A 11 17.69 -17.70 -15.23
C THR A 11 17.38 -19.04 -15.90
N VAL A 12 17.62 -20.13 -15.18
CA VAL A 12 17.08 -21.44 -15.52
C VAL A 12 15.56 -21.34 -15.40
N GLU A 13 14.80 -21.86 -16.38
CA GLU A 13 13.33 -21.86 -16.34
C GLU A 13 12.81 -22.35 -14.98
N GLY A 14 12.18 -21.44 -14.22
CA GLY A 14 11.62 -21.74 -12.90
C GLY A 14 12.18 -20.91 -11.74
N GLU A 15 13.31 -20.21 -11.91
CA GLU A 15 13.78 -19.24 -10.92
C GLU A 15 13.04 -17.90 -11.11
N GLY A 16 12.21 -17.52 -10.13
CA GLY A 16 11.59 -16.20 -10.09
C GLY A 16 12.66 -15.10 -10.09
N ILE A 17 12.33 -13.93 -10.65
CA ILE A 17 13.23 -12.77 -10.64
C ILE A 17 13.51 -12.40 -9.18
N MET A 18 14.75 -12.58 -8.72
CA MET A 18 15.17 -12.15 -7.39
C MET A 18 15.20 -10.62 -7.36
N GLU A 19 14.15 -10.00 -6.82
CA GLU A 19 14.14 -8.55 -6.61
C GLU A 19 14.84 -8.21 -5.28
N THR A 20 15.94 -7.46 -5.35
CA THR A 20 16.64 -6.93 -4.18
C THR A 20 15.80 -5.84 -3.52
N SER A 21 15.52 -5.95 -2.23
CA SER A 21 14.90 -4.88 -1.44
C SER A 21 15.93 -4.16 -0.58
N HIS A 22 15.90 -2.83 -0.60
CA HIS A 22 16.81 -1.99 0.17
C HIS A 22 16.17 -1.51 1.46
N PHE A 23 16.97 -1.42 2.54
CA PHE A 23 16.51 -0.87 3.79
C PHE A 23 17.62 -0.13 4.54
N ILE A 24 17.23 0.83 5.36
CA ILE A 24 18.12 1.59 6.25
C ILE A 24 17.61 1.42 7.66
N ILE A 25 18.51 1.08 8.59
CA ILE A 25 18.20 1.10 10.02
C ILE A 25 18.98 2.22 10.68
N ASN A 26 18.25 3.13 11.31
CA ASN A 26 18.82 4.19 12.11
C ASN A 26 18.66 3.84 13.60
N TYR A 27 19.81 3.63 14.25
CA TYR A 27 19.95 3.30 15.67
C TYR A 27 20.46 4.47 16.53
N VAL A 28 20.31 5.73 16.10
CA VAL A 28 20.85 6.89 16.84
C VAL A 28 20.46 6.80 18.32
N HIS A 29 21.47 6.64 19.20
CA HIS A 29 21.31 6.37 20.63
C HIS A 29 20.49 7.41 21.40
N ALA A 30 20.37 8.64 20.88
CA ALA A 30 19.52 9.68 21.46
C ALA A 30 18.02 9.39 21.30
N ARG A 31 17.64 8.41 20.46
CA ARG A 31 16.24 8.09 20.17
C ARG A 31 15.76 6.92 21.01
N LYS A 32 14.58 7.07 21.59
CA LYS A 32 13.89 5.98 22.31
C LYS A 32 13.35 4.87 21.39
N ARG A 33 13.34 5.08 20.07
CA ARG A 33 12.75 4.17 19.09
C ARG A 33 13.65 4.05 17.86
N PRO A 34 14.13 2.84 17.50
CA PRO A 34 14.86 2.64 16.26
C PRO A 34 13.94 2.90 15.06
N LEU A 35 14.51 3.39 13.96
CA LEU A 35 13.78 3.63 12.71
C LEU A 35 14.28 2.66 11.65
N LEU A 36 13.37 1.86 11.11
CA LEU A 36 13.58 1.02 9.93
C LEU A 36 12.85 1.68 8.76
N ALA A 37 13.61 2.08 7.74
CA ALA A 37 13.05 2.49 6.46
C ALA A 37 13.29 1.39 5.44
N PHE A 38 12.26 1.05 4.66
CA PHE A 38 12.27 -0.08 3.75
C PHE A 38 11.74 0.37 2.39
N GLU A 39 12.43 -0.01 1.32
CA GLU A 39 11.97 0.21 -0.04
C GLU A 39 10.73 -0.63 -0.32
N PHE A 40 9.70 -0.01 -0.88
CA PHE A 40 8.55 -0.77 -1.36
C PHE A 40 8.92 -1.58 -2.60
N ASN A 41 8.75 -2.90 -2.50
CA ASN A 41 8.94 -3.86 -3.59
C ASN A 41 7.56 -4.38 -4.03
N VAL A 42 7.28 -4.37 -5.35
CA VAL A 42 5.98 -4.78 -5.92
C VAL A 42 5.70 -6.27 -5.73
N GLN A 43 6.75 -7.10 -5.77
CA GLN A 43 6.67 -8.54 -5.48
C GLN A 43 6.87 -8.85 -3.98
N GLY A 44 7.25 -7.86 -3.19
CA GLY A 44 7.44 -7.96 -1.75
C GLY A 44 6.13 -8.12 -0.97
N GLY A 45 6.25 -8.63 0.26
CA GLY A 45 5.12 -8.67 1.19
C GLY A 45 4.61 -7.26 1.51
N ARG A 46 3.32 -7.13 1.88
CA ARG A 46 2.76 -5.83 2.27
C ARG A 46 3.49 -5.31 3.51
N ILE A 47 3.75 -4.01 3.55
CA ILE A 47 4.46 -3.40 4.69
C ILE A 47 3.74 -3.64 6.03
N GLY A 48 2.41 -3.70 6.02
CA GLY A 48 1.59 -4.05 7.19
C GLY A 48 1.83 -5.49 7.66
N ASP A 49 2.01 -6.44 6.74
CA ASP A 49 2.30 -7.83 7.08
C ASP A 49 3.71 -7.96 7.68
N LEU A 50 4.69 -7.24 7.11
CA LEU A 50 6.05 -7.16 7.67
C LEU A 50 6.03 -6.55 9.08
N LEU A 51 5.28 -5.47 9.29
CA LEU A 51 5.13 -4.85 10.61
C LEU A 51 4.50 -5.83 11.62
N ASN A 52 3.43 -6.52 11.23
CA ASN A 52 2.77 -7.51 12.07
C ASN A 52 3.73 -8.67 12.43
N TYR A 53 4.53 -9.13 11.47
CA TYR A 53 5.55 -10.14 11.68
C TYR A 53 6.62 -9.67 12.70
N ILE A 54 7.17 -8.47 12.50
CA ILE A 54 8.19 -7.90 13.40
C ILE A 54 7.64 -7.74 14.83
N ILE A 55 6.40 -7.24 14.97
CA ILE A 55 5.76 -7.08 16.28
C ILE A 55 5.52 -8.45 16.93
N LYS A 56 5.08 -9.45 16.16
CA LYS A 56 4.86 -10.79 16.69
C LYS A 56 6.15 -11.41 17.21
N VAL A 57 7.19 -11.48 16.38
CA VAL A 57 8.50 -12.02 16.77
C VAL A 57 9.11 -11.21 17.93
N GLY A 58 8.99 -9.88 17.88
CA GLY A 58 9.47 -9.01 18.94
C GLY A 58 8.76 -9.22 20.26
N ASN A 59 7.44 -9.47 20.26
CA ASN A 59 6.68 -9.79 21.47
C ASN A 59 7.05 -11.17 22.02
N ASP A 60 7.22 -12.18 21.16
CA ASP A 60 7.63 -13.53 21.56
C ASP A 60 9.01 -13.55 22.28
N HIS A 61 9.80 -12.50 22.08
CA HIS A 61 11.12 -12.30 22.68
C HIS A 61 11.23 -11.11 23.65
N ASP A 62 10.11 -10.47 24.03
CA ASP A 62 10.08 -9.26 24.89
C ASP A 62 10.93 -8.07 24.38
N LEU A 63 11.17 -7.97 23.08
CA LEU A 63 12.00 -6.94 22.44
C LEU A 63 11.21 -5.74 21.92
N ILE A 64 10.03 -5.98 21.32
CA ILE A 64 9.21 -4.96 20.67
C ILE A 64 7.76 -5.18 21.07
N ARG A 65 7.14 -4.15 21.64
CA ARG A 65 5.73 -4.20 22.09
C ARG A 65 4.76 -3.53 21.12
N ASP A 66 5.23 -2.49 20.45
CA ASP A 66 4.45 -1.72 19.49
C ASP A 66 5.30 -1.33 18.28
N GLY A 67 4.62 -0.98 17.20
CA GLY A 67 5.26 -0.52 15.98
C GLY A 67 4.24 0.24 15.14
N ARG A 68 4.75 1.20 14.37
CA ARG A 68 3.96 1.94 13.38
C ARG A 68 4.79 2.07 12.12
N TYR A 69 4.15 1.96 10.97
CA TYR A 69 4.78 2.32 9.71
C TYR A 69 4.25 3.67 9.25
N ILE A 70 5.09 4.42 8.57
CA ILE A 70 4.73 5.68 7.92
C ILE A 70 5.15 5.50 6.46
N PRO A 71 4.22 5.46 5.50
CA PRO A 71 4.60 5.43 4.09
C PRO A 71 5.26 6.76 3.71
N ILE A 72 6.35 6.69 2.93
CA ILE A 72 7.12 7.88 2.53
C ILE A 72 7.30 7.94 1.01
N GLY A 73 6.85 9.05 0.41
CA GLY A 73 7.02 9.41 -0.99
C GLY A 73 6.08 10.57 -1.40
N ARG A 74 5.84 10.74 -2.71
CA ARG A 74 4.82 11.67 -3.25
C ARG A 74 3.56 10.93 -3.68
N GLY A 75 2.43 11.33 -3.09
CA GLY A 75 1.08 10.90 -3.48
C GLY A 75 0.43 10.01 -2.43
N SER A 76 0.15 10.58 -1.25
CA SER A 76 -0.62 9.90 -0.19
C SER A 76 -2.00 9.50 -0.71
N VAL A 77 -2.68 8.59 -0.01
CA VAL A 77 -4.10 8.30 -0.24
C VAL A 77 -4.94 9.60 -0.31
N GLU A 78 -4.50 10.69 0.33
CA GLU A 78 -5.08 12.04 0.19
C GLU A 78 -5.09 12.55 -1.27
N SER A 79 -3.98 12.37 -2.00
CA SER A 79 -3.89 12.78 -3.41
C SER A 79 -4.81 11.99 -4.34
N ILE A 80 -5.22 10.79 -3.93
CA ILE A 80 -6.17 9.98 -4.69
C ILE A 80 -7.54 10.67 -4.73
N LEU A 81 -7.99 11.29 -3.64
CA LEU A 81 -9.26 12.03 -3.60
C LEU A 81 -9.23 13.28 -4.50
N GLU A 82 -8.08 13.92 -4.64
CA GLU A 82 -7.93 15.06 -5.56
C GLU A 82 -7.98 14.63 -7.03
N ARG A 83 -7.53 13.39 -7.30
CA ARG A 83 -7.46 12.81 -8.66
C ARG A 83 -8.77 12.21 -9.12
N ILE A 84 -9.47 11.49 -8.24
CA ILE A 84 -10.72 10.79 -8.55
C ILE A 84 -11.82 11.81 -8.86
N ARG A 85 -12.37 11.72 -10.07
CA ARG A 85 -13.61 12.39 -10.47
C ARG A 85 -14.75 11.40 -10.41
N ARG A 86 -15.33 11.02 -11.54
CA ARG A 86 -16.52 10.15 -11.55
C ARG A 86 -16.13 8.70 -11.35
N CYS A 87 -16.62 8.09 -10.28
CA CYS A 87 -16.43 6.67 -10.00
C CYS A 87 -17.25 5.81 -10.97
N SER A 88 -16.64 4.78 -11.54
CA SER A 88 -17.32 3.77 -12.36
C SER A 88 -17.41 2.41 -11.65
N GLU A 89 -16.47 2.10 -10.77
CA GLU A 89 -16.40 0.79 -10.12
C GLU A 89 -15.71 0.88 -8.75
N ILE A 90 -16.22 0.17 -7.76
CA ILE A 90 -15.56 -0.05 -6.46
C ILE A 90 -15.54 -1.54 -6.20
N GLU A 91 -14.34 -2.12 -6.04
CA GLU A 91 -14.18 -3.52 -5.67
C GLU A 91 -13.55 -3.63 -4.28
N ILE A 92 -14.21 -4.37 -3.41
CA ILE A 92 -13.80 -4.60 -2.02
C ILE A 92 -13.78 -6.10 -1.78
N LYS A 93 -12.71 -6.62 -1.16
CA LYS A 93 -12.63 -8.01 -0.68
C LYS A 93 -12.04 -8.06 0.72
N VAL A 94 -12.73 -8.73 1.63
CA VAL A 94 -12.40 -8.80 3.07
C VAL A 94 -12.54 -10.24 3.56
N HIS A 95 -11.68 -10.66 4.50
CA HIS A 95 -11.83 -11.94 5.19
C HIS A 95 -12.92 -11.83 6.27
N LYS A 96 -13.71 -12.89 6.51
CA LYS A 96 -14.83 -12.87 7.47
C LYS A 96 -14.42 -12.35 8.86
N ASP A 97 -13.23 -12.73 9.32
CA ASP A 97 -12.73 -12.34 10.65
C ASP A 97 -12.37 -10.86 10.73
N ASP A 98 -12.13 -10.20 9.60
CA ASP A 98 -11.75 -8.80 9.52
C ASP A 98 -12.93 -7.85 9.23
N ILE A 99 -14.14 -8.38 8.95
CA ILE A 99 -15.31 -7.56 8.59
C ILE A 99 -15.66 -6.57 9.71
N HIS A 100 -15.55 -6.99 10.98
CA HIS A 100 -15.81 -6.12 12.13
C HIS A 100 -14.84 -4.93 12.22
N ARG A 101 -13.64 -5.05 11.68
CA ARG A 101 -12.63 -3.97 11.65
C ARG A 101 -13.00 -2.93 10.60
N VAL A 102 -13.37 -3.38 9.39
CA VAL A 102 -13.71 -2.46 8.29
C VAL A 102 -15.05 -1.75 8.51
N LYS A 103 -15.98 -2.32 9.28
CA LYS A 103 -17.21 -1.63 9.71
C LYS A 103 -16.97 -0.29 10.40
N GLN A 104 -15.78 -0.09 10.99
CA GLN A 104 -15.40 1.19 11.60
C GLN A 104 -15.18 2.31 10.57
N LEU A 105 -15.01 1.96 9.29
CA LEU A 105 -14.83 2.91 8.18
C LEU A 105 -16.19 3.35 7.59
N ASP A 106 -17.12 2.41 7.46
CA ASP A 106 -18.46 2.62 6.89
C ASP A 106 -19.41 1.51 7.36
N GLU A 107 -20.20 1.77 8.40
CA GLU A 107 -21.07 0.75 9.00
C GLU A 107 -22.09 0.22 8.01
N ASP A 108 -22.76 1.11 7.26
CA ASP A 108 -23.84 0.76 6.34
C ASP A 108 -23.34 -0.15 5.21
N THR A 109 -22.21 0.21 4.58
CA THR A 109 -21.63 -0.52 3.46
C THR A 109 -21.12 -1.89 3.90
N PHE A 110 -20.43 -1.96 5.05
CA PHE A 110 -19.80 -3.20 5.50
C PHE A 110 -20.72 -4.10 6.33
N ALA A 111 -21.87 -3.61 6.81
CA ALA A 111 -22.92 -4.46 7.41
C ALA A 111 -23.50 -5.47 6.40
N ALA A 112 -23.57 -5.11 5.11
CA ALA A 112 -23.99 -6.03 4.06
C ALA A 112 -22.99 -7.20 3.91
N LEU A 113 -21.68 -6.93 3.94
CA LEU A 113 -20.66 -7.98 3.86
C LEU A 113 -20.77 -8.99 5.00
N ASP A 114 -21.03 -8.52 6.21
CA ASP A 114 -21.15 -9.36 7.41
C ASP A 114 -22.34 -10.33 7.33
N LYS A 115 -23.49 -9.83 6.87
CA LYS A 115 -24.66 -10.66 6.63
C LYS A 115 -24.40 -11.73 5.58
N LEU A 116 -23.71 -11.36 4.49
CA LEU A 116 -23.34 -12.31 3.43
C LEU A 116 -22.33 -13.35 3.94
N ALA A 117 -21.30 -12.94 4.66
CA ALA A 117 -20.30 -13.84 5.25
C ALA A 117 -20.97 -14.90 6.14
N THR A 118 -21.87 -14.45 7.01
CA THR A 118 -22.56 -15.32 7.97
C THR A 118 -23.55 -16.26 7.27
N SER A 119 -24.35 -15.74 6.33
CA SER A 119 -25.40 -16.52 5.66
C SER A 119 -24.84 -17.64 4.79
N PHE A 120 -23.69 -17.39 4.14
CA PHE A 120 -23.07 -18.32 3.20
C PHE A 120 -21.86 -19.07 3.80
N GLN A 121 -21.51 -18.80 5.05
CA GLN A 121 -20.32 -19.35 5.74
C GLN A 121 -19.01 -19.14 4.94
N SER A 122 -18.93 -18.05 4.19
CA SER A 122 -17.80 -17.74 3.31
C SER A 122 -16.58 -17.27 4.09
N GLU A 123 -15.37 -17.74 3.74
CA GLU A 123 -14.12 -17.22 4.32
C GLU A 123 -13.82 -15.79 3.86
N TYR A 124 -14.13 -15.47 2.62
CA TYR A 124 -13.99 -14.13 2.05
C TYR A 124 -15.32 -13.68 1.49
N VAL A 125 -15.60 -12.38 1.62
CA VAL A 125 -16.70 -11.73 0.93
C VAL A 125 -16.13 -10.62 0.07
N ALA A 126 -16.68 -10.50 -1.14
CA ALA A 126 -16.37 -9.43 -2.04
C ALA A 126 -17.64 -8.67 -2.45
N VAL A 127 -17.50 -7.37 -2.66
CA VAL A 127 -18.51 -6.50 -3.24
C VAL A 127 -17.88 -5.78 -4.43
N ASP A 128 -18.61 -5.78 -5.54
CA ASP A 128 -18.29 -5.09 -6.78
C ASP A 128 -19.47 -4.16 -7.10
N LEU A 129 -19.28 -2.86 -6.93
CA LEU A 129 -20.28 -1.83 -7.16
C LEU A 129 -19.96 -1.12 -8.47
N LYS A 130 -20.85 -1.21 -9.45
CA LYS A 130 -20.70 -0.60 -10.77
C LYS A 130 -21.67 0.55 -10.96
N TYR A 131 -21.14 1.66 -11.44
CA TYR A 131 -21.86 2.91 -11.65
C TYR A 131 -21.76 3.33 -13.11
N ASP A 132 -22.86 3.85 -13.67
CA ASP A 132 -22.80 4.51 -14.97
C ASP A 132 -22.17 5.89 -14.81
N TYR A 133 -20.84 5.95 -14.96
CA TYR A 133 -20.07 7.19 -14.83
C TYR A 133 -20.45 8.29 -15.84
N ARG A 134 -21.25 7.95 -16.88
CA ARG A 134 -21.77 8.93 -17.84
C ARG A 134 -22.93 9.73 -17.24
N GLN A 135 -23.62 9.19 -16.24
CA GLN A 135 -24.70 9.84 -15.50
C GLN A 135 -24.14 10.40 -14.19
N ARG A 136 -24.24 11.72 -13.99
CA ARG A 136 -23.59 12.39 -12.85
C ARG A 136 -24.14 11.93 -11.50
N ASP A 137 -25.43 11.70 -11.42
CA ASP A 137 -26.11 11.40 -10.16
C ASP A 137 -25.67 10.05 -9.59
N ASP A 138 -25.52 9.03 -10.43
CA ASP A 138 -25.12 7.67 -10.05
C ASP A 138 -23.72 7.60 -9.42
N THR A 139 -22.85 8.56 -9.73
CA THR A 139 -21.46 8.53 -9.24
C THR A 139 -21.29 9.11 -7.85
N ARG A 140 -22.28 9.87 -7.35
CA ARG A 140 -22.14 10.60 -6.09
C ARG A 140 -22.01 9.64 -4.90
N GLU A 141 -22.83 8.59 -4.86
CA GLU A 141 -22.76 7.56 -3.82
C GLU A 141 -21.43 6.83 -3.85
N GLY A 142 -20.96 6.44 -5.05
CA GLY A 142 -19.66 5.80 -5.23
C GLY A 142 -18.52 6.69 -4.71
N ASN A 143 -18.48 7.94 -5.14
CA ASN A 143 -17.53 8.92 -4.65
C ASN A 143 -17.56 9.10 -3.13
N ASN A 144 -18.75 9.18 -2.52
CA ASN A 144 -18.89 9.31 -1.07
C ASN A 144 -18.37 8.07 -0.33
N ILE A 145 -18.59 6.87 -0.85
CA ILE A 145 -18.04 5.62 -0.28
C ILE A 145 -16.50 5.67 -0.33
N VAL A 146 -15.94 6.05 -1.48
CA VAL A 146 -14.48 6.17 -1.65
C VAL A 146 -13.91 7.20 -0.68
N GLU A 147 -14.53 8.37 -0.55
CA GLU A 147 -14.11 9.42 0.38
C GLU A 147 -14.13 8.95 1.83
N ARG A 148 -15.19 8.27 2.29
CA ARG A 148 -15.26 7.73 3.66
C ARG A 148 -14.19 6.67 3.91
N ILE A 149 -13.99 5.75 2.97
CA ILE A 149 -12.96 4.72 3.09
C ILE A 149 -11.57 5.36 3.15
N VAL A 150 -11.25 6.28 2.24
CA VAL A 150 -9.95 6.96 2.20
C VAL A 150 -9.70 7.75 3.49
N ASN A 151 -10.65 8.59 3.92
CA ASN A 151 -10.51 9.37 5.14
C ASN A 151 -10.38 8.48 6.38
N GLY A 152 -11.13 7.37 6.42
CA GLY A 152 -11.01 6.38 7.48
C GLY A 152 -9.65 5.69 7.51
N LEU A 153 -9.10 5.33 6.34
CA LEU A 153 -7.75 4.75 6.23
C LEU A 153 -6.65 5.75 6.57
N LEU A 154 -6.84 7.04 6.27
CA LEU A 154 -5.91 8.10 6.68
C LEU A 154 -5.90 8.28 8.21
N GLY A 155 -7.07 8.20 8.85
CA GLY A 155 -7.19 8.24 10.31
C GLY A 155 -6.74 6.95 11.01
N ARG A 156 -6.90 5.80 10.36
CA ARG A 156 -6.63 4.45 10.89
C ARG A 156 -5.93 3.55 9.85
N PRO A 157 -4.64 3.80 9.55
CA PRO A 157 -3.90 3.04 8.53
C PRO A 157 -3.81 1.54 8.82
N ASP A 158 -3.91 1.15 10.09
CA ASP A 158 -3.94 -0.25 10.52
C ASP A 158 -5.08 -1.05 9.89
N LEU A 159 -6.19 -0.39 9.55
CA LEU A 159 -7.35 -1.02 8.92
C LEU A 159 -7.09 -1.43 7.46
N ALA A 160 -6.07 -0.90 6.80
CA ALA A 160 -5.71 -1.32 5.43
C ALA A 160 -5.38 -2.82 5.37
N SER A 161 -4.81 -3.38 6.45
CA SER A 161 -4.50 -4.82 6.56
C SER A 161 -5.74 -5.73 6.54
N ALA A 162 -6.91 -5.20 6.89
CA ALA A 162 -8.17 -5.94 6.89
C ALA A 162 -8.69 -6.24 5.46
N PHE A 163 -8.22 -5.48 4.47
CA PHE A 163 -8.65 -5.64 3.09
C PHE A 163 -7.71 -6.58 2.33
N LYS A 164 -8.28 -7.58 1.65
CA LYS A 164 -7.55 -8.34 0.65
C LYS A 164 -7.45 -7.58 -0.67
N LYS A 165 -8.52 -6.88 -1.06
CA LYS A 165 -8.60 -6.02 -2.25
C LYS A 165 -9.43 -4.79 -1.91
N LEU A 166 -8.98 -3.62 -2.35
CA LEU A 166 -9.73 -2.37 -2.30
C LEU A 166 -9.27 -1.51 -3.48
N THR A 167 -10.04 -1.57 -4.56
CA THR A 167 -9.73 -0.85 -5.80
C THR A 167 -10.92 0.00 -6.22
N VAL A 168 -10.62 1.13 -6.85
CA VAL A 168 -11.61 2.06 -7.40
C VAL A 168 -11.25 2.34 -8.84
N THR A 169 -12.17 2.11 -9.76
CA THR A 169 -12.03 2.60 -11.14
C THR A 169 -12.79 3.91 -11.26
N ALA A 170 -12.11 4.98 -11.66
CA ALA A 170 -12.69 6.30 -11.78
C ALA A 170 -11.96 7.15 -12.82
N GLU A 171 -12.58 8.25 -13.23
CA GLU A 171 -11.91 9.26 -14.04
C GLU A 171 -10.74 9.89 -13.28
N ASP A 172 -9.55 9.89 -13.88
CA ASP A 172 -8.35 10.49 -13.31
C ASP A 172 -8.09 11.88 -13.90
N SER A 173 -8.14 12.91 -13.06
CA SER A 173 -7.93 14.29 -13.50
C SER A 173 -6.50 14.57 -14.00
N GLU A 174 -5.51 13.77 -13.63
CA GLU A 174 -4.14 13.89 -14.17
C GLU A 174 -3.97 13.22 -15.54
N ARG A 175 -4.89 12.33 -15.92
CA ARG A 175 -4.88 11.61 -17.20
C ARG A 175 -5.99 12.07 -18.14
N GLY A 176 -6.36 13.35 -18.06
CA GLY A 176 -7.38 13.94 -18.93
C GLY A 176 -8.79 13.38 -18.70
N ASN A 177 -9.10 12.96 -17.47
CA ASN A 177 -10.35 12.32 -17.07
C ASN A 177 -10.64 10.99 -17.80
N LEU A 178 -9.59 10.26 -18.20
CA LEU A 178 -9.74 8.87 -18.62
C LEU A 178 -9.96 7.98 -17.39
N LEU A 179 -10.68 6.86 -17.58
CA LEU A 179 -10.83 5.87 -16.52
C LEU A 179 -9.48 5.24 -16.21
N ASP A 180 -9.13 5.22 -14.92
CA ASP A 180 -7.98 4.52 -14.38
C ASP A 180 -8.38 3.76 -13.11
N THR A 181 -7.62 2.73 -12.78
CA THR A 181 -7.86 1.94 -11.57
C THR A 181 -6.87 2.34 -10.48
N PHE A 182 -7.41 2.90 -9.41
CA PHE A 182 -6.71 3.25 -8.18
C PHE A 182 -6.76 2.06 -7.23
N ASP A 183 -5.60 1.52 -6.89
CA ASP A 183 -5.47 0.57 -5.78
C ASP A 183 -5.31 1.37 -4.49
N LEU A 184 -6.30 1.30 -3.60
CA LEU A 184 -6.29 2.06 -2.35
C LEU A 184 -5.48 1.36 -1.25
N LEU A 185 -5.07 0.10 -1.44
CA LEU A 185 -4.18 -0.61 -0.53
C LEU A 185 -2.72 -0.45 -0.91
N VAL A 186 -2.45 -0.31 -2.21
CA VAL A 186 -1.11 -0.06 -2.69
C VAL A 186 -0.91 1.44 -2.77
N ASP A 187 -0.24 1.98 -1.76
CA ASP A 187 0.31 3.34 -1.76
C ASP A 187 1.44 3.41 -2.81
N LYS A 188 1.07 3.40 -4.10
CA LYS A 188 2.00 3.42 -5.22
C LYS A 188 2.57 4.83 -5.34
N GLN A 189 3.68 5.06 -4.64
CA GLN A 189 4.46 6.27 -4.80
C GLN A 189 5.76 5.93 -5.52
N LYS A 190 5.86 6.40 -6.77
CA LYS A 190 7.05 6.19 -7.60
C LYS A 190 8.04 7.32 -7.34
N SER A 191 9.12 7.03 -6.63
CA SER A 191 10.32 7.87 -6.71
C SER A 191 10.98 7.65 -8.07
N LYS A 192 11.46 8.72 -8.71
CA LYS A 192 12.26 8.60 -9.94
C LYS A 192 13.62 8.02 -9.56
N LEU A 193 13.83 6.75 -9.89
CA LEU A 193 15.10 6.05 -9.69
C LEU A 193 15.96 6.18 -10.95
N LYS A 194 17.26 6.30 -10.76
CA LYS A 194 18.24 6.11 -11.83
C LYS A 194 18.40 4.62 -12.07
N VAL A 195 18.16 4.22 -13.31
CA VAL A 195 18.44 2.87 -13.79
C VAL A 195 19.68 2.90 -14.66
N GLN A 196 20.54 1.89 -14.53
CA GLN A 196 21.67 1.65 -15.41
C GLN A 196 21.32 0.48 -16.33
N LEU A 197 21.58 0.61 -17.63
CA LEU A 197 21.48 -0.50 -18.56
C LEU A 197 22.76 -1.33 -18.47
N VAL A 198 22.64 -2.57 -18.01
CA VAL A 198 23.73 -3.56 -17.98
C VAL A 198 23.26 -4.74 -18.82
N GLU A 199 23.98 -5.04 -19.91
CA GLU A 199 23.70 -6.19 -20.80
C GLU A 199 22.26 -6.28 -21.32
N GLY A 200 21.61 -5.13 -21.55
CA GLY A 200 20.24 -5.05 -22.06
C GLY A 200 19.15 -5.05 -20.98
N HIS A 201 19.51 -5.22 -19.71
CA HIS A 201 18.60 -5.15 -18.58
C HIS A 201 18.75 -3.82 -17.81
N ALA A 202 17.63 -3.23 -17.41
CA ALA A 202 17.63 -2.06 -16.53
C ALA A 202 17.86 -2.53 -15.08
N VAL A 203 19.02 -2.20 -14.52
CA VAL A 203 19.37 -2.48 -13.12
C VAL A 203 19.21 -1.20 -12.32
N VAL A 204 18.54 -1.29 -11.17
CA VAL A 204 18.42 -0.15 -10.26
C VAL A 204 19.73 0.05 -9.52
N VAL A 205 20.19 1.30 -9.39
CA VAL A 205 21.42 1.63 -8.67
C VAL A 205 21.13 1.71 -7.17
N SER A 206 21.63 0.76 -6.38
CA SER A 206 21.41 0.66 -4.93
C SER A 206 21.73 1.96 -4.19
N ASP A 207 22.86 2.60 -4.53
CA ASP A 207 23.27 3.90 -3.95
C ASP A 207 22.23 5.00 -4.18
N ASP A 208 21.56 5.02 -5.33
CA ASP A 208 20.50 6.00 -5.61
C ASP A 208 19.27 5.69 -4.75
N ILE A 209 18.92 4.42 -4.56
CA ILE A 209 17.81 4.02 -3.67
C ILE A 209 18.10 4.46 -2.24
N PHE A 210 19.28 4.15 -1.70
CA PHE A 210 19.66 4.57 -0.35
C PHE A 210 19.60 6.10 -0.20
N HIS A 211 20.12 6.83 -1.19
CA HIS A 211 20.05 8.29 -1.19
C HIS A 211 18.60 8.83 -1.23
N GLN A 212 17.71 8.21 -2.00
CA GLN A 212 16.29 8.59 -2.01
C GLN A 212 15.61 8.28 -0.68
N ILE A 213 15.90 7.12 -0.08
CA ILE A 213 15.37 6.76 1.24
C ILE A 213 15.80 7.81 2.27
N GLU A 214 17.09 8.12 2.37
CA GLU A 214 17.60 9.13 3.30
C GLU A 214 16.93 10.50 3.09
N LYS A 215 16.85 10.95 1.83
CA LYS A 215 16.26 12.24 1.48
C LYS A 215 14.80 12.34 1.93
N GLU A 216 14.02 11.29 1.73
CA GLU A 216 12.61 11.27 2.10
C GLU A 216 12.42 11.16 3.63
N ILE A 217 13.29 10.44 4.35
CA ILE A 217 13.30 10.43 5.83
C ILE A 217 13.62 11.84 6.39
N ILE A 218 14.64 12.52 5.83
CA ILE A 218 15.03 13.89 6.23
C ILE A 218 13.87 14.87 5.99
N LYS A 219 13.27 14.84 4.79
CA LYS A 219 12.18 15.72 4.40
C LYS A 219 10.96 15.62 5.31
N LYS A 220 10.64 14.41 5.79
CA LYS A 220 9.54 14.18 6.75
C LYS A 220 9.92 14.48 8.20
N ARG A 221 11.15 14.96 8.46
CA ARG A 221 11.70 15.18 9.81
C ARG A 221 11.59 13.94 10.70
N LEU A 222 11.70 12.77 10.09
CA LEU A 222 11.73 11.51 10.83
C LEU A 222 13.10 11.26 11.43
N LEU A 223 14.10 12.12 11.17
CA LEU A 223 15.44 12.12 11.79
C LEU A 223 15.63 13.15 12.93
N ASP A 224 14.68 14.06 13.13
CA ASP A 224 14.63 15.01 14.27
C ASP A 224 13.91 14.41 15.48
#